data_AF-A0AAJ3B1S8-F1
#
_entry.id   AF-A0AAJ3B1S8-F1
#
_cell.length_a   1.000
_cell.length_b   1.000
_cell.length_c   1.000
_cell.angle_alpha   90.00
_cell.angle_beta   90.00
_cell.angle_gamma   90.00
#
_symmetry.space_group_name_H-M   'P 1'
#
loop_
_entity.id
_entity.type
_entity.pdbx_description
1 polymer ?
#
loop_
_entity_poly.entity_id
_entity_poly.type
_entity_poly.pdbx_seq_one_letter_code
_entity_poly.pdbx_strand_id
1 'polypeptide(L)'
;MKPTLDTYDELQRAFDFFNTELFEGRLPQCLITLSRQHDTYGYFSANQFVNLGEEGKGEYCHEITLNPSYFAVRSIPESLSVMAREMVSLDQLLNTEGKPPRRRYRNREWADMCEAIGLMPSDTGKPGGKRVGDSVDTYIIDGGLFDAASAKLVDSEFKLSWVDRYPPEQSIEESEAPAMTGLGELGGGRAPAHAHAEEGASHANPLDQLDAMDRDADESGMLLDVEGGGDLASAPPVNAFKNVPGPDPEGLDDAPRMKVFAHAQTAELAQLGIEPKKQTKNPSKNKYSCSVKTCKGNVWGKPGMRVSCEGTEKKPHAPALMVFDGAASQEEPAETVETF
;
A
#
# COMPACT_ATOMS: atom_id res chain seq x y z
N MET A 1 1.01 -30.31 -16.60
CA MET A 1 0.72 -29.12 -15.78
C MET A 1 2.01 -28.73 -15.07
N LYS A 2 2.41 -27.46 -15.13
CA LYS A 2 3.66 -26.96 -14.54
C LYS A 2 3.28 -25.71 -13.72
N PRO A 3 2.85 -25.88 -12.46
CA PRO A 3 2.19 -24.83 -11.68
C PRO A 3 2.90 -23.47 -11.70
N THR A 4 4.23 -23.49 -11.58
CA THR A 4 5.06 -22.28 -11.65
C THR A 4 4.95 -21.59 -12.99
N LEU A 5 5.13 -22.32 -14.11
CA LEU A 5 5.02 -21.73 -15.44
C LEU A 5 3.59 -21.25 -15.70
N ASP A 6 2.59 -22.08 -15.39
CA ASP A 6 1.18 -21.72 -15.58
C ASP A 6 0.84 -20.41 -14.84
N THR A 7 1.31 -20.26 -13.59
CA THR A 7 1.08 -19.03 -12.79
C THR A 7 1.76 -17.81 -13.40
N TYR A 8 3.05 -17.93 -13.76
CA TYR A 8 3.79 -16.77 -14.27
C TYR A 8 3.40 -16.41 -15.70
N ASP A 9 2.98 -17.37 -16.53
CA ASP A 9 2.43 -17.13 -17.86
C ASP A 9 1.09 -16.35 -17.76
N GLU A 10 0.23 -16.72 -16.80
CA GLU A 10 -1.02 -15.99 -16.52
C GLU A 10 -0.74 -14.56 -16.05
N LEU A 11 0.16 -14.37 -15.08
CA LEU A 11 0.50 -13.04 -14.56
C LEU A 11 1.20 -12.17 -15.63
N GLN A 12 2.09 -12.75 -16.44
CA GLN A 12 2.74 -12.06 -17.54
C GLN A 12 1.73 -11.61 -18.59
N ARG A 13 0.79 -12.49 -18.96
CA ARG A 13 -0.29 -12.15 -19.89
C ARG A 13 -1.14 -10.99 -19.39
N ALA A 14 -1.46 -10.95 -18.08
CA ALA A 14 -2.19 -9.83 -17.49
C ALA A 14 -1.40 -8.52 -17.58
N PHE A 15 -0.10 -8.54 -17.23
CA PHE A 15 0.76 -7.37 -17.32
C PHE A 15 0.84 -6.82 -18.75
N ASP A 16 1.14 -7.69 -19.73
CA ASP A 16 1.27 -7.28 -21.14
C ASP A 16 -0.05 -6.72 -21.69
N PHE A 17 -1.17 -7.33 -21.31
CA PHE A 17 -2.49 -6.87 -21.71
C PHE A 17 -2.79 -5.48 -21.14
N PHE A 18 -2.63 -5.26 -19.83
CA PHE A 18 -2.90 -3.95 -19.25
C PHE A 18 -1.90 -2.90 -19.71
N ASN A 19 -0.63 -3.26 -19.93
CA ASN A 19 0.35 -2.34 -20.47
C ASN A 19 -0.11 -1.82 -21.83
N THR A 20 -0.60 -2.71 -22.69
CA THR A 20 -1.15 -2.35 -24.00
C THR A 20 -2.41 -1.49 -23.89
N GLU A 21 -3.39 -1.94 -23.10
CA GLU A 21 -4.73 -1.32 -23.07
C GLU A 21 -4.81 -0.03 -22.24
N LEU A 22 -4.00 0.11 -21.19
CA LEU A 22 -4.07 1.22 -20.24
C LEU A 22 -2.84 2.12 -20.28
N PHE A 23 -1.71 1.62 -20.78
CA PHE A 23 -0.44 2.35 -20.78
C PHE A 23 0.21 2.48 -22.17
N GLU A 24 -0.52 2.18 -23.25
CA GLU A 24 -0.03 2.29 -24.64
C GLU A 24 1.25 1.49 -24.91
N GLY A 25 1.52 0.45 -24.11
CA GLY A 25 2.71 -0.39 -24.21
C GLY A 25 4.01 0.28 -23.74
N ARG A 26 3.94 1.44 -23.08
CA ARG A 26 5.14 2.24 -22.73
C ARG A 26 5.93 1.69 -21.53
N LEU A 27 5.32 0.85 -20.69
CA LEU A 27 5.98 0.38 -19.48
C LEU A 27 6.96 -0.76 -19.77
N PRO A 28 8.19 -0.73 -19.20
CA PRO A 28 9.14 -1.82 -19.32
C PRO A 28 8.68 -3.02 -18.48
N GLN A 29 9.21 -4.20 -18.84
CA GLN A 29 8.94 -5.43 -18.10
C GLN A 29 9.51 -5.37 -16.67
N CYS A 30 8.80 -5.98 -15.75
CA CYS A 30 9.17 -6.10 -14.34
C CYS A 30 9.24 -7.56 -13.92
N LEU A 31 9.98 -7.85 -12.85
CA LEU A 31 9.83 -9.12 -12.16
C LEU A 31 8.53 -9.11 -11.37
N ILE A 32 7.60 -9.97 -11.77
CA ILE A 32 6.36 -10.21 -11.02
C ILE A 32 6.67 -11.24 -9.93
N THR A 33 6.40 -10.92 -8.67
CA THR A 33 6.65 -11.82 -7.54
C THR A 33 5.38 -12.07 -6.74
N LEU A 34 5.32 -13.22 -6.05
CA LEU A 34 4.22 -13.58 -5.16
C LEU A 34 4.71 -13.60 -3.71
N SER A 35 4.14 -12.78 -2.84
CA SER A 35 4.52 -12.69 -1.43
C SER A 35 3.30 -12.68 -0.51
N ARG A 36 3.32 -13.48 0.56
CA ARG A 36 2.23 -13.56 1.55
C ARG A 36 2.38 -12.54 2.68
N GLN A 37 2.97 -11.39 2.40
CA GLN A 37 3.16 -10.39 3.43
C GLN A 37 1.83 -9.93 4.00
N HIS A 38 1.77 -9.86 5.33
CA HIS A 38 0.57 -9.47 6.06
C HIS A 38 0.17 -8.03 5.72
N ASP A 39 -1.14 -7.75 5.69
CA ASP A 39 -1.73 -6.43 5.46
C ASP A 39 -1.32 -5.71 4.15
N THR A 40 -1.07 -6.45 3.06
CA THR A 40 -0.97 -5.83 1.72
C THR A 40 -1.50 -6.74 0.62
N TYR A 41 -2.22 -6.17 -0.34
CA TYR A 41 -2.60 -6.88 -1.57
C TYR A 41 -1.45 -7.00 -2.57
N GLY A 42 -0.44 -6.13 -2.47
CA GLY A 42 0.69 -6.04 -3.39
C GLY A 42 1.43 -4.72 -3.26
N TYR A 43 2.59 -4.60 -3.90
CA TYR A 43 3.42 -3.39 -3.88
C TYR A 43 4.40 -3.34 -5.06
N PHE A 44 4.93 -2.15 -5.33
CA PHE A 44 6.00 -1.90 -6.29
C PHE A 44 7.35 -1.63 -5.60
N SER A 45 8.43 -2.17 -6.14
CA SER A 45 9.81 -1.86 -5.72
C SER A 45 10.67 -1.46 -6.92
N ALA A 46 11.26 -0.27 -6.88
CA ALA A 46 12.14 0.21 -7.96
C ALA A 46 13.54 -0.42 -7.88
N ASN A 47 14.09 -0.87 -9.01
CA ASN A 47 15.46 -1.39 -9.12
C ASN A 47 15.80 -2.47 -8.07
N GLN A 48 14.82 -3.32 -7.76
CA GLN A 48 14.92 -4.31 -6.68
C GLN A 48 15.86 -5.47 -7.04
N PHE A 49 15.93 -5.80 -8.33
CA PHE A 49 16.73 -6.90 -8.83
C PHE A 49 17.80 -6.40 -9.80
N VAL A 50 18.87 -7.19 -9.94
CA VAL A 50 19.94 -6.95 -10.90
C VAL A 50 20.16 -8.21 -11.72
N ASN A 51 20.18 -8.08 -13.04
CA ASN A 51 20.55 -9.17 -13.94
C ASN A 51 22.08 -9.27 -13.98
N LEU A 52 22.62 -10.44 -13.60
CA LEU A 52 24.06 -10.72 -13.56
C LEU A 52 24.60 -11.23 -14.90
N GLY A 53 24.09 -10.70 -16.01
CA GLY A 53 24.48 -11.10 -17.37
C GLY A 53 26.00 -11.05 -17.63
N GLU A 54 26.41 -11.61 -18.77
CA GLU A 54 27.82 -11.96 -19.06
C GLU A 54 28.81 -10.79 -19.09
N GLU A 55 28.35 -9.53 -19.14
CA GLU A 55 29.21 -8.35 -19.39
C GLU A 55 29.49 -7.44 -18.17
N GLY A 56 29.16 -7.86 -16.95
CA GLY A 56 29.64 -7.19 -15.72
C GLY A 56 29.05 -5.80 -15.44
N LYS A 57 28.10 -5.33 -16.25
CA LYS A 57 27.22 -4.19 -15.93
C LYS A 57 25.84 -4.74 -15.61
N GLY A 58 25.46 -4.71 -14.35
CA GLY A 58 24.17 -5.20 -13.89
C GLY A 58 23.03 -4.33 -14.42
N GLU A 59 22.10 -4.91 -15.18
CA GLU A 59 20.85 -4.26 -15.57
C GLU A 59 19.84 -4.39 -14.42
N TYR A 60 19.35 -3.26 -13.91
CA TYR A 60 18.36 -3.27 -12.84
C TYR A 60 16.96 -3.58 -13.39
N CYS A 61 16.18 -4.33 -12.61
CA CYS A 61 14.79 -4.65 -12.91
C CYS A 61 13.90 -4.26 -11.73
N HIS A 62 12.76 -3.63 -12.03
CA HIS A 62 11.74 -3.30 -11.04
C HIS A 62 10.93 -4.55 -10.65
N GLU A 63 10.24 -4.46 -9.52
CA GLU A 63 9.39 -5.53 -9.00
C GLU A 63 7.94 -5.06 -8.89
N ILE A 64 7.00 -5.91 -9.29
CA ILE A 64 5.60 -5.85 -8.89
C ILE A 64 5.27 -7.11 -8.10
N THR A 65 5.03 -6.95 -6.82
CA THR A 65 4.63 -8.04 -5.94
C THR A 65 3.11 -8.09 -5.81
N LEU A 66 2.53 -9.27 -5.95
CA LEU A 66 1.12 -9.55 -5.63
C LEU A 66 1.03 -10.50 -4.45
N ASN A 67 -0.06 -10.40 -3.68
CA ASN A 67 -0.31 -11.29 -2.56
C ASN A 67 -1.31 -12.39 -2.92
N PRO A 68 -0.86 -13.64 -3.12
CA PRO A 68 -1.73 -14.74 -3.53
C PRO A 68 -2.73 -15.15 -2.44
N SER A 69 -2.53 -14.72 -1.19
CA SER A 69 -3.43 -15.01 -0.06
C SER A 69 -4.84 -14.46 -0.28
N TYR A 70 -5.01 -13.49 -1.18
CA TYR A 70 -6.30 -12.85 -1.42
C TYR A 70 -6.98 -13.30 -2.73
N PHE A 71 -6.29 -14.04 -3.60
CA PHE A 71 -6.83 -14.42 -4.92
C PHE A 71 -8.07 -15.32 -4.83
N ALA A 72 -8.21 -16.09 -3.74
CA ALA A 72 -9.36 -16.93 -3.50
C ALA A 72 -10.63 -16.15 -3.09
N VAL A 73 -10.47 -14.98 -2.46
CA VAL A 73 -11.56 -14.23 -1.81
C VAL A 73 -11.88 -12.90 -2.50
N ARG A 74 -11.07 -12.54 -3.51
CA ARG A 74 -11.30 -11.39 -4.40
C ARG A 74 -11.61 -11.92 -5.80
N SER A 75 -12.43 -11.19 -6.54
CA SER A 75 -12.60 -11.47 -7.95
C SER A 75 -11.28 -11.27 -8.72
N ILE A 76 -11.18 -11.83 -9.93
CA ILE A 76 -10.01 -11.64 -10.79
C ILE A 76 -9.78 -10.14 -11.07
N PRO A 77 -10.78 -9.32 -11.46
CA PRO A 77 -10.58 -7.88 -11.66
C PRO A 77 -10.05 -7.16 -10.41
N GLU A 78 -10.56 -7.49 -9.23
CA GLU A 78 -10.09 -6.92 -7.96
C GLU A 78 -8.66 -7.34 -7.60
N SER A 79 -8.23 -8.53 -8.00
CA SER A 79 -6.85 -8.98 -7.81
C SER A 79 -5.91 -8.31 -8.81
N LEU A 80 -6.35 -8.14 -10.05
CA LEU A 80 -5.58 -7.51 -11.11
C LEU A 80 -5.55 -5.98 -11.02
N SER A 81 -6.51 -5.34 -10.33
CA SER A 81 -6.47 -3.89 -10.10
C SER A 81 -5.25 -3.48 -9.26
N VAL A 82 -4.76 -4.39 -8.41
CA VAL A 82 -3.52 -4.21 -7.65
C VAL A 82 -2.32 -4.17 -8.59
N MET A 83 -2.27 -5.06 -9.59
CA MET A 83 -1.22 -5.03 -10.61
C MET A 83 -1.25 -3.71 -11.38
N ALA A 84 -2.41 -3.29 -11.90
CA ALA A 84 -2.54 -2.03 -12.63
C ALA A 84 -2.22 -0.80 -11.76
N ARG A 85 -2.59 -0.80 -10.47
CA ARG A 85 -2.19 0.22 -9.50
C ARG A 85 -0.67 0.31 -9.36
N GLU A 86 0.03 -0.83 -9.30
CA GLU A 86 1.49 -0.84 -9.24
C GLU A 86 2.16 -0.50 -10.57
N MET A 87 1.50 -0.76 -11.70
CA MET A 87 1.91 -0.24 -13.01
C MET A 87 1.83 1.29 -13.06
N VAL A 88 0.86 1.92 -12.37
CA VAL A 88 0.86 3.38 -12.17
C VAL A 88 2.04 3.83 -11.31
N SER A 89 2.43 3.08 -10.26
CA SER A 89 3.63 3.38 -9.48
C SER A 89 4.90 3.37 -10.37
N LEU A 90 5.00 2.40 -11.28
CA LEU A 90 6.08 2.32 -12.28
C LEU A 90 6.03 3.48 -13.26
N ASP A 91 4.85 3.76 -13.83
CA ASP A 91 4.65 4.84 -14.79
C ASP A 91 5.03 6.20 -14.20
N GLN A 92 4.64 6.46 -12.95
CA GLN A 92 5.02 7.66 -12.22
C GLN A 92 6.53 7.75 -12.06
N LEU A 93 7.19 6.66 -11.64
CA LEU A 93 8.64 6.64 -11.48
C LEU A 93 9.37 7.03 -12.79
N LEU A 94 8.86 6.58 -13.93
CA LEU A 94 9.51 6.75 -15.23
C LEU A 94 9.18 8.08 -15.91
N ASN A 95 7.97 8.61 -15.69
CA ASN A 95 7.42 9.72 -16.47
C ASN A 95 7.15 10.99 -15.67
N THR A 96 7.40 11.01 -14.36
CA THR A 96 7.35 12.24 -13.56
C THR A 96 8.61 13.08 -13.74
N GLU A 97 8.43 14.37 -14.03
CA GLU A 97 9.52 15.34 -13.98
C GLU A 97 9.85 15.72 -12.53
N GLY A 98 11.09 15.49 -12.11
CA GLY A 98 11.59 15.90 -10.79
C GLY A 98 11.69 14.76 -9.76
N LYS A 99 11.81 15.13 -8.47
CA LYS A 99 12.00 14.14 -7.39
C LYS A 99 10.64 13.48 -7.07
N PRO A 100 10.54 12.14 -7.14
CA PRO A 100 9.31 11.45 -6.76
C PRO A 100 8.98 11.72 -5.28
N PRO A 101 7.70 11.53 -4.88
CA PRO A 101 7.33 11.69 -3.48
C PRO A 101 8.15 10.76 -2.60
N ARG A 102 8.27 11.11 -1.31
CA ARG A 102 8.87 10.21 -0.33
C ARG A 102 8.20 8.83 -0.41
N ARG A 103 8.97 7.79 -0.11
CA ARG A 103 8.49 6.41 -0.10
C ARG A 103 7.15 6.28 0.63
N ARG A 104 6.23 5.50 0.05
CA ARG A 104 4.84 5.24 0.48
C ARG A 104 3.83 6.37 0.28
N TYR A 105 4.25 7.62 0.21
CA TYR A 105 3.29 8.72 0.10
C TYR A 105 2.69 8.74 -1.31
N ARG A 106 1.36 8.59 -1.40
CA ARG A 106 0.61 8.78 -2.63
C ARG A 106 0.27 10.26 -2.79
N ASN A 107 0.90 10.92 -3.77
CA ASN A 107 0.67 12.32 -4.09
C ASN A 107 -0.49 12.49 -5.09
N ARG A 108 -0.78 13.74 -5.47
CA ARG A 108 -1.86 14.06 -6.42
C ARG A 108 -1.64 13.48 -7.81
N GLU A 109 -0.41 13.55 -8.31
CA GLU A 109 -0.07 13.02 -9.62
C GLU A 109 -0.36 11.52 -9.72
N TRP A 110 0.10 10.72 -8.75
CA TRP A 110 -0.24 9.29 -8.69
C TRP A 110 -1.75 9.06 -8.66
N ALA A 111 -2.48 9.90 -7.93
CA ALA A 111 -3.92 9.81 -7.82
C ALA A 111 -4.61 10.12 -9.16
N ASP A 112 -4.18 11.18 -9.85
CA ASP A 112 -4.67 11.57 -11.16
C ASP A 112 -4.36 10.48 -12.22
N MET A 113 -3.18 9.85 -12.15
CA MET A 113 -2.81 8.74 -13.03
C MET A 113 -3.64 7.47 -12.78
N CYS A 114 -3.96 7.15 -11.51
CA CYS A 114 -4.88 6.05 -11.20
C CYS A 114 -6.28 6.30 -11.79
N GLU A 115 -6.81 7.52 -11.61
CA GLU A 115 -8.13 7.88 -12.14
C GLU A 115 -8.17 7.84 -13.66
N ALA A 116 -7.08 8.28 -14.31
CA ALA A 116 -6.96 8.24 -15.77
C ALA A 116 -7.11 6.81 -16.32
N ILE A 117 -6.67 5.79 -15.58
CA ILE A 117 -6.83 4.38 -15.99
C ILE A 117 -8.12 3.73 -15.45
N GLY A 118 -8.99 4.46 -14.75
CA GLY A 118 -10.25 3.94 -14.20
C GLY A 118 -10.14 3.30 -12.81
N LEU A 119 -9.11 3.63 -12.04
CA LEU A 119 -8.97 3.26 -10.64
C LEU A 119 -9.08 4.50 -9.75
N MET A 120 -10.00 4.53 -8.80
CA MET A 120 -10.18 5.69 -7.93
C MET A 120 -9.41 5.52 -6.60
N PRO A 121 -8.45 6.40 -6.30
CA PRO A 121 -7.78 6.47 -5.01
C PRO A 121 -8.72 6.74 -3.84
N SER A 122 -8.53 6.02 -2.73
CA SER A 122 -9.29 6.22 -1.50
C SER A 122 -8.55 5.71 -0.26
N ASP A 123 -8.45 6.54 0.78
CA ASP A 123 -7.92 6.16 2.10
C ASP A 123 -8.88 5.27 2.92
N THR A 124 -10.13 5.12 2.46
CA THR A 124 -11.14 4.21 3.03
C THR A 124 -11.40 3.00 2.15
N GLY A 125 -10.80 2.92 0.96
CA GLY A 125 -11.12 1.93 -0.07
C GLY A 125 -12.54 2.06 -0.65
N LYS A 126 -13.29 3.12 -0.28
CA LYS A 126 -14.69 3.36 -0.69
C LYS A 126 -14.84 4.75 -1.31
N PRO A 127 -15.95 5.02 -2.05
CA PRO A 127 -16.27 6.36 -2.52
C PRO A 127 -16.27 7.40 -1.39
N GLY A 128 -15.78 8.61 -1.69
CA GLY A 128 -15.69 9.72 -0.73
C GLY A 128 -14.43 9.72 0.16
N GLY A 129 -13.54 8.73 0.06
CA GLY A 129 -12.25 8.74 0.74
C GLY A 129 -11.25 9.76 0.17
N LYS A 130 -10.19 10.06 0.92
CA LYS A 130 -9.12 10.95 0.47
C LYS A 130 -8.29 10.27 -0.61
N ARG A 131 -7.91 11.06 -1.62
CA ARG A 131 -7.13 10.60 -2.77
C ARG A 131 -5.62 10.53 -2.54
N VAL A 132 -5.11 11.16 -1.49
CA VAL A 132 -3.66 11.32 -1.22
C VAL A 132 -3.33 11.03 0.25
N GLY A 133 -2.12 10.54 0.51
CA GLY A 133 -1.67 10.21 1.86
C GLY A 133 -0.74 9.00 1.93
N ASP A 134 -0.40 8.60 3.16
CA ASP A 134 0.45 7.43 3.47
C ASP A 134 -0.25 6.08 3.33
N SER A 135 -1.57 6.10 3.32
CA SER A 135 -2.40 4.91 3.35
C SER A 135 -3.59 5.13 2.45
N VAL A 136 -3.31 5.11 1.16
CA VAL A 136 -4.30 5.25 0.08
C VAL A 136 -4.21 4.00 -0.78
N ASP A 137 -5.36 3.36 -0.94
CA ASP A 137 -5.55 2.27 -1.90
C ASP A 137 -6.41 2.76 -3.07
N THR A 138 -6.84 1.87 -3.97
CA THR A 138 -7.76 2.18 -5.05
C THR A 138 -8.97 1.24 -5.05
N TYR A 139 -10.10 1.75 -5.55
CA TYR A 139 -11.24 0.92 -5.95
C TYR A 139 -11.48 1.05 -7.46
N ILE A 140 -12.13 0.04 -8.06
CA ILE A 140 -12.43 0.03 -9.49
C ILE A 140 -13.62 0.96 -9.75
N ILE A 141 -13.47 1.89 -10.70
CA ILE A 141 -14.56 2.77 -11.14
C ILE A 141 -15.49 1.95 -12.05
N ASP A 142 -16.79 1.91 -11.72
CA ASP A 142 -17.80 1.20 -12.51
C ASP A 142 -17.93 1.82 -13.91
N GLY A 143 -17.69 1.02 -14.95
CA GLY A 143 -17.64 1.48 -16.34
C GLY A 143 -16.39 2.28 -16.70
N GLY A 144 -15.39 2.36 -15.83
CA GLY A 144 -14.09 2.98 -16.10
C GLY A 144 -13.22 2.17 -17.06
N LEU A 145 -12.09 2.74 -17.49
CA LEU A 145 -11.18 2.08 -18.45
C LEU A 145 -10.65 0.74 -17.92
N PHE A 146 -10.23 0.66 -16.66
CA PHE A 146 -9.79 -0.59 -16.05
C PHE A 146 -10.91 -1.65 -15.99
N ASP A 147 -12.16 -1.26 -15.68
CA ASP A 147 -13.31 -2.19 -15.65
C ASP A 147 -13.56 -2.77 -17.05
N ALA A 148 -13.57 -1.92 -18.08
CA ALA A 148 -13.73 -2.34 -19.48
C ALA A 148 -12.58 -3.23 -19.96
N ALA A 149 -11.33 -2.87 -19.65
CA ALA A 149 -10.16 -3.67 -20.00
C ALA A 149 -10.18 -5.03 -19.27
N SER A 150 -10.53 -5.04 -17.99
CA SER A 150 -10.64 -6.27 -17.21
C SER A 150 -11.72 -7.20 -17.74
N ALA A 151 -12.88 -6.67 -18.12
CA ALA A 151 -13.93 -7.46 -18.76
C ALA A 151 -13.41 -8.12 -20.06
N LYS A 152 -12.73 -7.36 -20.93
CA LYS A 152 -12.12 -7.88 -22.16
C LYS A 152 -11.08 -8.97 -21.89
N LEU A 153 -10.25 -8.82 -20.85
CA LEU A 153 -9.27 -9.83 -20.47
C LEU A 153 -9.96 -11.11 -19.97
N VAL A 154 -10.92 -10.98 -19.06
CA VAL A 154 -11.64 -12.12 -18.47
C VAL A 154 -12.44 -12.89 -19.52
N ASP A 155 -13.05 -12.20 -20.48
CA ASP A 155 -13.75 -12.83 -21.62
C ASP A 155 -12.81 -13.63 -22.54
N SER A 156 -11.48 -13.41 -22.47
CA SER A 156 -10.47 -14.10 -23.29
C SER A 156 -9.96 -15.44 -22.70
N GLU A 157 -10.81 -16.11 -21.91
CA GLU A 157 -10.48 -17.31 -21.12
C GLU A 157 -9.32 -17.10 -20.12
N PHE A 158 -9.15 -15.87 -19.63
CA PHE A 158 -8.17 -15.57 -18.60
C PHE A 158 -8.56 -16.22 -17.27
N LYS A 159 -7.57 -16.70 -16.53
CA LYS A 159 -7.75 -17.32 -15.22
C LYS A 159 -6.54 -17.06 -14.34
N LEU A 160 -6.76 -17.15 -13.03
CA LEU A 160 -5.72 -17.32 -12.03
C LEU A 160 -5.83 -18.75 -11.50
N SER A 161 -5.05 -19.66 -12.05
CA SER A 161 -5.21 -21.11 -11.83
C SER A 161 -4.81 -21.55 -10.42
N TRP A 162 -3.93 -20.80 -9.77
CA TRP A 162 -3.35 -21.16 -8.48
C TRP A 162 -3.65 -20.09 -7.44
N VAL A 163 -4.40 -20.46 -6.41
CA VAL A 163 -4.79 -19.60 -5.30
C VAL A 163 -4.26 -20.17 -3.98
N ASP A 164 -4.05 -19.30 -2.99
CA ASP A 164 -3.69 -19.77 -1.65
C ASP A 164 -4.87 -20.47 -1.00
N ARG A 165 -4.60 -21.59 -0.34
CA ARG A 165 -5.60 -22.36 0.40
C ARG A 165 -6.06 -21.65 1.67
N TYR A 166 -5.28 -20.72 2.20
CA TYR A 166 -5.48 -20.13 3.52
C TYR A 166 -5.63 -18.61 3.49
N PRO A 167 -6.68 -18.09 2.84
CA PRO A 167 -6.92 -16.65 2.79
C PRO A 167 -7.23 -16.09 4.18
N PRO A 168 -7.04 -14.78 4.40
CA PRO A 168 -7.43 -14.13 5.64
C PRO A 168 -8.94 -14.18 5.85
N GLU A 169 -9.38 -14.56 7.05
CA GLU A 169 -10.83 -14.63 7.37
C GLU A 169 -11.52 -13.27 7.31
N GLN A 170 -10.82 -12.19 7.67
CA GLN A 170 -11.37 -10.82 7.69
C GLN A 170 -11.88 -10.35 6.32
N SER A 171 -11.20 -10.72 5.23
CA SER A 171 -11.64 -10.38 3.87
C SER A 171 -12.92 -11.10 3.44
N ILE A 172 -13.29 -12.20 4.12
CA ILE A 172 -14.54 -12.91 3.88
C ILE A 172 -15.67 -12.25 4.67
N GLU A 173 -15.42 -11.90 5.93
CA GLU A 173 -16.39 -11.17 6.76
C GLU A 173 -16.78 -9.81 6.16
N GLU A 174 -15.83 -9.08 5.59
CA GLU A 174 -16.07 -7.81 4.91
C GLU A 174 -16.90 -7.97 3.62
N SER A 175 -16.80 -9.11 2.94
CA SER A 175 -17.55 -9.39 1.71
C SER A 175 -18.95 -9.95 1.96
N GLU A 176 -19.18 -10.60 3.10
CA GLU A 176 -20.50 -11.13 3.52
C GLU A 176 -21.34 -10.10 4.32
N ALA A 177 -20.78 -8.97 4.73
CA ALA A 177 -21.50 -7.93 5.47
C ALA A 177 -22.56 -7.23 4.58
N PRO A 178 -23.82 -7.10 5.03
CA PRO A 178 -24.84 -6.37 4.28
C PRO A 178 -24.43 -4.89 4.14
N ALA A 179 -24.67 -4.30 2.96
CA ALA A 179 -24.50 -2.88 2.73
C ALA A 179 -25.41 -2.10 3.69
N MET A 180 -24.88 -1.71 4.85
CA MET A 180 -25.62 -0.95 5.86
C MET A 180 -25.97 0.42 5.31
N THR A 181 -27.22 0.57 4.90
CA THR A 181 -27.89 1.85 4.72
C THR A 181 -28.19 2.44 6.10
N GLY A 182 -27.66 3.63 6.38
CA GLY A 182 -28.12 4.42 7.53
C GLY A 182 -27.05 5.32 8.15
N LEU A 183 -27.28 6.63 8.08
CA LEU A 183 -26.64 7.62 8.94
C LEU A 183 -26.77 7.20 10.41
N GLY A 184 -25.64 7.05 11.07
CA GLY A 184 -25.54 6.86 12.52
C GLY A 184 -24.09 6.85 12.94
N GLU A 185 -23.62 7.95 13.53
CA GLU A 185 -22.37 7.98 14.29
C GLU A 185 -22.32 6.80 15.24
N LEU A 186 -21.26 5.98 15.13
CA LEU A 186 -20.44 5.44 16.22
C LEU A 186 -19.44 4.42 15.65
N GLY A 187 -18.14 4.73 15.80
CA GLY A 187 -17.04 3.79 15.64
C GLY A 187 -16.36 3.82 14.27
N GLY A 188 -15.19 4.46 14.20
CA GLY A 188 -14.32 4.44 13.02
C GLY A 188 -13.74 3.05 12.73
N GLY A 189 -14.57 2.17 12.17
CA GLY A 189 -14.15 0.95 11.50
C GLY A 189 -13.44 1.33 10.22
N ARG A 190 -12.12 1.48 10.29
CA ARG A 190 -11.26 1.74 9.14
C ARG A 190 -11.19 0.44 8.33
N ALA A 191 -11.57 0.48 7.05
CA ALA A 191 -11.12 -0.54 6.10
C ALA A 191 -9.61 -0.66 6.24
N PRO A 192 -9.03 -1.87 6.12
CA PRO A 192 -7.61 -2.05 6.35
C PRO A 192 -6.81 -1.09 5.45
N ALA A 193 -6.23 -0.08 6.09
CA ALA A 193 -5.22 0.78 5.52
C ALA A 193 -3.98 -0.10 5.31
N HIS A 194 -3.92 -0.74 4.15
CA HIS A 194 -2.93 -1.77 3.83
C HIS A 194 -1.56 -1.15 3.52
N ALA A 195 -0.80 -0.86 4.57
CA ALA A 195 0.62 -0.63 4.49
C ALA A 195 1.30 -1.06 5.80
N HIS A 196 1.60 -2.34 5.95
CA HIS A 196 2.54 -2.82 6.98
C HIS A 196 3.63 -3.68 6.34
N ALA A 197 4.82 -3.08 6.20
CA ALA A 197 6.08 -3.81 6.28
C ALA A 197 6.77 -3.28 7.53
N GLU A 198 6.77 -4.07 8.61
CA GLU A 198 7.75 -3.86 9.67
C GLU A 198 9.15 -4.21 9.15
N GLU A 199 10.14 -3.55 9.74
CA GLU A 199 11.57 -3.60 9.44
C GLU A 199 12.08 -5.03 9.24
N GLY A 200 12.19 -5.46 7.97
CA GLY A 200 13.10 -6.51 7.56
C GLY A 200 14.37 -5.87 7.04
N ALA A 201 15.49 -6.06 7.73
CA ALA A 201 16.79 -5.58 7.34
C ALA A 201 17.15 -6.01 5.90
N SER A 202 16.94 -5.13 4.93
CA SER A 202 17.62 -5.17 3.64
C SER A 202 18.59 -3.99 3.64
N HIS A 203 19.87 -4.29 3.47
CA HIS A 203 20.98 -3.36 3.40
C HIS A 203 20.60 -2.01 2.79
N ALA A 204 20.99 -0.92 3.48
CA ALA A 204 20.89 0.44 2.99
C ALA A 204 21.32 0.49 1.52
N ASN A 205 20.39 0.89 0.64
CA ASN A 205 20.70 1.16 -0.75
C ASN A 205 21.61 2.41 -0.79
N PRO A 206 22.76 2.40 -1.51
CA PRO A 206 23.72 3.52 -1.51
C PRO A 206 23.17 4.90 -1.92
N LEU A 207 21.92 4.99 -2.39
CA LEU A 207 21.25 6.25 -2.73
C LEU A 207 20.88 7.11 -1.52
N ASP A 208 20.79 6.56 -0.29
CA ASP A 208 20.60 7.38 0.92
C ASP A 208 21.88 8.15 1.33
N GLN A 209 23.04 7.83 0.74
CA GLN A 209 24.33 8.48 1.08
C GLN A 209 24.72 9.63 0.14
N LEU A 210 24.03 9.81 -1.00
CA LEU A 210 24.32 10.92 -1.93
C LEU A 210 23.52 12.19 -1.59
N ASP A 211 22.47 12.10 -0.77
CA ASP A 211 21.63 13.24 -0.35
C ASP A 211 22.30 14.13 0.73
N ALA A 212 23.59 13.93 1.07
CA ALA A 212 24.28 14.65 2.15
C ALA A 212 25.57 15.39 1.75
N MET A 213 25.98 15.42 0.47
CA MET A 213 27.29 15.99 0.07
C MET A 213 27.27 16.94 -1.13
N ASP A 214 26.21 17.74 -1.32
CA ASP A 214 26.30 18.97 -2.12
C ASP A 214 25.64 20.13 -1.37
N ARG A 215 26.35 20.61 -0.36
CA ARG A 215 26.18 21.93 0.24
C ARG A 215 27.57 22.55 0.29
N ASP A 216 27.64 23.79 -0.20
CA ASP A 216 28.78 24.71 -0.19
C ASP A 216 29.61 24.79 -1.48
N ALA A 217 29.13 25.63 -2.40
CA ALA A 217 29.90 26.58 -3.24
C ALA A 217 28.88 27.26 -4.18
N ASP A 218 28.86 28.55 -4.48
CA ASP A 218 29.53 29.77 -4.07
C ASP A 218 28.66 30.87 -4.70
N GLU A 219 28.29 31.88 -3.93
CA GLU A 219 27.53 33.04 -4.36
C GLU A 219 28.55 34.15 -4.69
N SER A 220 28.94 34.31 -5.96
CA SER A 220 29.56 35.56 -6.41
C SER A 220 29.29 35.83 -7.90
N GLY A 221 28.71 36.99 -8.16
CA GLY A 221 28.08 37.34 -9.43
C GLY A 221 28.99 37.85 -10.53
N MET A 222 28.38 38.08 -11.69
CA MET A 222 28.74 39.19 -12.59
C MET A 222 27.58 39.48 -13.55
N LEU A 223 27.06 40.70 -13.45
CA LEU A 223 26.27 41.40 -14.45
C LEU A 223 27.16 41.75 -15.64
N LEU A 224 26.74 41.45 -16.88
CA LEU A 224 27.08 42.25 -18.05
C LEU A 224 25.95 42.21 -19.09
N ASP A 225 25.53 43.42 -19.48
CA ASP A 225 24.60 43.75 -20.54
C ASP A 225 25.16 43.45 -21.94
N VAL A 226 24.30 42.98 -22.86
CA VAL A 226 24.44 43.23 -24.30
C VAL A 226 23.05 43.41 -24.93
N GLU A 227 22.79 44.62 -25.44
CA GLU A 227 21.71 44.93 -26.38
C GLU A 227 22.12 44.56 -27.82
N GLY A 228 21.16 44.19 -28.68
CA GLY A 228 21.35 44.17 -30.14
C GLY A 228 20.41 43.19 -30.88
N GLY A 229 19.41 43.73 -31.59
CA GLY A 229 18.29 43.00 -32.19
C GLY A 229 18.49 42.38 -33.58
N GLY A 230 17.38 41.86 -34.15
CA GLY A 230 17.31 41.39 -35.53
C GLY A 230 16.26 40.30 -35.83
N ASP A 231 14.98 40.70 -35.84
CA ASP A 231 13.82 40.24 -36.63
C ASP A 231 13.65 38.84 -37.32
N LEU A 232 12.37 38.41 -37.25
CA LEU A 232 11.54 37.67 -38.24
C LEU A 232 11.64 36.13 -38.38
N ALA A 233 10.67 35.39 -37.80
CA ALA A 233 9.47 34.86 -38.52
C ALA A 233 8.68 33.77 -37.74
N SER A 234 7.39 34.03 -37.48
CA SER A 234 6.16 33.17 -37.58
C SER A 234 6.22 31.68 -37.16
N ALA A 235 5.35 31.04 -36.35
CA ALA A 235 4.03 31.24 -35.71
C ALA A 235 3.77 30.05 -34.72
N PRO A 236 2.55 29.85 -34.16
CA PRO A 236 1.80 30.59 -33.14
C PRO A 236 1.90 29.94 -31.72
N PRO A 237 1.42 30.60 -30.64
CA PRO A 237 1.47 30.06 -29.29
C PRO A 237 0.18 29.34 -28.90
N VAL A 238 0.29 28.16 -28.29
CA VAL A 238 -0.79 27.56 -27.49
C VAL A 238 -0.36 27.54 -26.03
N ASN A 239 -0.75 28.59 -25.31
CA ASN A 239 -0.90 28.54 -23.86
C ASN A 239 -2.03 29.48 -23.47
N ALA A 240 -3.17 28.91 -23.09
CA ALA A 240 -4.27 29.63 -22.49
C ALA A 240 -5.06 28.73 -21.53
N PHE A 241 -4.42 28.30 -20.44
CA PHE A 241 -5.15 28.03 -19.20
C PHE A 241 -4.86 29.17 -18.24
N LYS A 242 -5.70 30.22 -18.29
CA LYS A 242 -5.78 31.24 -17.25
C LYS A 242 -7.02 30.98 -16.39
N ASN A 243 -6.75 30.77 -15.11
CA ASN A 243 -7.58 31.00 -13.91
C ASN A 243 -9.09 31.17 -14.08
N VAL A 244 -9.84 30.26 -13.46
CA VAL A 244 -11.23 30.44 -13.01
C VAL A 244 -11.23 30.26 -11.48
N PRO A 245 -11.98 31.10 -10.72
CA PRO A 245 -11.79 31.30 -9.27
C PRO A 245 -12.36 30.16 -8.41
N GLY A 246 -11.77 29.92 -7.23
CA GLY A 246 -12.47 29.25 -6.10
C GLY A 246 -13.43 30.24 -5.41
N PRO A 247 -14.44 29.83 -4.61
CA PRO A 247 -14.56 28.65 -3.72
C PRO A 247 -15.87 27.82 -3.97
N ASP A 248 -16.17 26.67 -3.35
CA ASP A 248 -16.68 26.45 -1.97
C ASP A 248 -16.64 24.95 -1.57
N PRO A 249 -16.75 24.59 -0.28
CA PRO A 249 -16.50 23.25 0.22
C PRO A 249 -17.78 22.41 0.32
N GLU A 250 -18.27 21.84 -0.78
CA GLU A 250 -19.39 20.87 -0.76
C GLU A 250 -19.23 19.84 -1.89
N GLY A 251 -19.19 18.55 -1.57
CA GLY A 251 -19.03 17.49 -2.57
C GLY A 251 -18.71 16.11 -1.99
N LEU A 252 -19.52 15.62 -1.05
CA LEU A 252 -19.50 14.21 -0.66
C LEU A 252 -20.30 13.32 -1.64
N ASP A 253 -21.01 13.92 -2.61
CA ASP A 253 -21.98 13.22 -3.48
C ASP A 253 -21.51 13.01 -4.95
N ASP A 254 -20.30 13.45 -5.34
CA ASP A 254 -19.79 13.37 -6.73
C ASP A 254 -18.67 12.33 -6.94
N ALA A 255 -18.37 11.48 -5.95
CA ALA A 255 -17.33 10.46 -6.11
C ALA A 255 -17.73 9.41 -7.17
N PRO A 256 -16.80 8.97 -8.05
CA PRO A 256 -17.08 7.92 -9.02
C PRO A 256 -17.65 6.66 -8.34
N ARG A 257 -18.64 6.03 -8.98
CA ARG A 257 -19.26 4.82 -8.44
C ARG A 257 -18.23 3.68 -8.41
N MET A 258 -18.12 3.02 -7.26
CA MET A 258 -17.32 1.80 -7.12
C MET A 258 -18.02 0.61 -7.77
N LYS A 259 -17.27 -0.18 -8.56
CA LYS A 259 -17.73 -1.48 -9.08
C LYS A 259 -17.91 -2.46 -7.93
N VAL A 260 -19.02 -3.17 -7.93
CA VAL A 260 -19.33 -4.21 -6.93
C VAL A 260 -19.25 -5.58 -7.60
N PHE A 261 -18.51 -6.49 -6.99
CA PHE A 261 -18.37 -7.87 -7.44
C PHE A 261 -19.14 -8.81 -6.50
N ALA A 262 -19.62 -9.91 -7.06
CA ALA A 262 -20.08 -11.02 -6.23
C ALA A 262 -18.83 -11.69 -5.64
N HIS A 263 -18.75 -11.75 -4.31
CA HIS A 263 -17.67 -12.46 -3.63
C HIS A 263 -18.01 -13.93 -3.44
N ALA A 264 -16.98 -14.77 -3.45
CA ALA A 264 -17.13 -16.21 -3.24
C ALA A 264 -17.68 -16.47 -1.83
N GLN A 265 -18.75 -17.25 -1.74
CA GLN A 265 -19.35 -17.58 -0.46
C GLN A 265 -18.47 -18.57 0.31
N THR A 266 -18.45 -18.48 1.64
CA THR A 266 -17.68 -19.39 2.49
C THR A 266 -17.94 -20.87 2.18
N ALA A 267 -19.19 -21.24 1.88
CA ALA A 267 -19.56 -22.61 1.53
C ALA A 267 -18.96 -23.10 0.20
N GLU A 268 -18.79 -22.22 -0.78
CA GLU A 268 -18.17 -22.53 -2.08
C GLU A 268 -16.66 -22.68 -1.93
N LEU A 269 -16.03 -21.78 -1.16
CA LEU A 269 -14.60 -21.85 -0.85
C LEU A 269 -14.25 -23.17 -0.14
N ALA A 270 -15.06 -23.59 0.83
CA ALA A 270 -14.86 -24.86 1.54
C ALA A 270 -14.94 -26.08 0.62
N GLN A 271 -15.82 -26.07 -0.39
CA GLN A 271 -15.92 -27.16 -1.38
C GLN A 271 -14.66 -27.27 -2.25
N LEU A 272 -13.96 -26.16 -2.46
CA LEU A 272 -12.67 -26.11 -3.16
C LEU A 272 -11.48 -26.45 -2.25
N GLY A 273 -11.73 -26.77 -0.98
CA GLY A 273 -10.70 -27.08 0.02
C GLY A 273 -9.99 -25.85 0.57
N ILE A 274 -10.52 -24.65 0.35
CA ILE A 274 -9.99 -23.38 0.85
C ILE A 274 -10.44 -23.20 2.31
N GLU A 275 -9.48 -22.94 3.18
CA GLU A 275 -9.61 -22.89 4.64
C GLU A 275 -9.15 -21.54 5.17
N PRO A 276 -10.06 -20.58 5.37
CA PRO A 276 -9.69 -19.26 5.86
C PRO A 276 -8.96 -19.32 7.21
N LYS A 277 -7.91 -18.51 7.37
CA LYS A 277 -7.14 -18.42 8.61
C LYS A 277 -7.34 -17.09 9.31
N LYS A 278 -7.50 -17.17 10.64
CA LYS A 278 -7.38 -16.00 11.52
C LYS A 278 -5.98 -15.45 11.46
N GLN A 279 -5.88 -14.19 11.09
CA GLN A 279 -4.64 -13.45 11.23
C GLN A 279 -4.41 -13.15 12.72
N THR A 280 -3.39 -13.80 13.31
CA THR A 280 -2.96 -13.47 14.66
C THR A 280 -2.15 -12.18 14.64
N LYS A 281 -2.77 -11.06 15.00
CA LYS A 281 -2.02 -9.81 15.23
C LYS A 281 -1.31 -9.91 16.57
N ASN A 282 0.01 -9.99 16.55
CA ASN A 282 0.80 -9.77 17.76
C ASN A 282 0.61 -8.29 18.16
N PRO A 283 0.26 -7.99 19.43
CA PRO A 283 0.09 -6.61 19.85
C PRO A 283 1.44 -5.88 19.74
N SER A 284 1.49 -4.84 18.90
CA SER A 284 2.69 -4.00 18.73
C SER A 284 3.02 -3.20 20.01
N LYS A 285 2.04 -3.09 20.92
CA LYS A 285 2.19 -2.41 22.21
C LYS A 285 1.52 -3.20 23.32
N ASN A 286 2.27 -3.37 24.40
CA ASN A 286 1.80 -3.90 25.67
C ASN A 286 1.32 -2.76 26.56
N LYS A 287 0.19 -2.99 27.25
CA LYS A 287 -0.29 -2.09 28.29
C LYS A 287 0.44 -2.39 29.60
N TYR A 288 1.07 -1.36 30.15
CA TYR A 288 1.68 -1.37 31.47
C TYR A 288 0.80 -0.54 32.40
N SER A 289 0.38 -1.14 33.52
CA SER A 289 -0.47 -0.51 34.53
C SER A 289 0.33 -0.25 35.79
N CYS A 290 0.18 0.93 36.40
CA CYS A 290 0.87 1.25 37.64
C CYS A 290 0.43 0.29 38.76
N SER A 291 1.40 -0.35 39.42
CA SER A 291 1.17 -1.27 40.55
C SER A 291 0.55 -0.60 41.77
N VAL A 292 0.66 0.74 41.88
CA VAL A 292 0.03 1.52 42.94
C VAL A 292 -1.47 1.67 42.65
N LYS A 293 -2.29 0.94 43.42
CA LYS A 293 -3.76 0.85 43.26
C LYS A 293 -4.47 2.21 43.21
N THR A 294 -3.95 3.21 43.93
CA THR A 294 -4.54 4.55 43.96
C THR A 294 -4.21 5.35 42.69
N CYS A 295 -3.06 5.11 42.06
CA CYS A 295 -2.56 5.82 40.88
C CYS A 295 -3.39 5.53 39.63
N LYS A 296 -3.53 4.25 39.26
CA LYS A 296 -4.23 3.77 38.04
C LYS A 296 -3.68 4.34 36.72
N GLY A 297 -2.43 4.83 36.70
CA GLY A 297 -1.77 5.28 35.48
C GLY A 297 -1.48 4.12 34.52
N ASN A 298 -1.63 4.36 33.22
CA ASN A 298 -1.36 3.39 32.16
C ASN A 298 -0.38 3.96 31.14
N VAL A 299 0.52 3.13 30.63
CA VAL A 299 1.44 3.44 29.52
C VAL A 299 1.42 2.29 28.53
N TRP A 300 1.54 2.59 27.23
CA TRP A 300 1.66 1.61 26.17
C TRP A 300 3.06 1.65 25.57
N GLY A 301 3.76 0.52 25.60
CA GLY A 301 5.15 0.41 25.13
C GLY A 301 5.40 -0.90 24.39
N LYS A 302 6.56 -1.02 23.75
CA LYS A 302 6.95 -2.29 23.12
C LYS A 302 6.99 -3.43 24.16
N PRO A 303 6.74 -4.68 23.77
CA PRO A 303 6.95 -5.83 24.65
C PRO A 303 8.37 -5.86 25.23
N GLY A 304 8.50 -6.19 26.51
CA GLY A 304 9.81 -6.29 27.20
C GLY A 304 10.36 -4.98 27.78
N MET A 305 9.65 -3.85 27.64
CA MET A 305 10.03 -2.61 28.32
C MET A 305 9.88 -2.73 29.85
N ARG A 306 10.82 -2.15 30.58
CA ARG A 306 10.68 -1.90 32.02
C ARG A 306 10.29 -0.45 32.20
N VAL A 307 9.12 -0.22 32.80
CA VAL A 307 8.55 1.12 32.98
C VAL A 307 8.29 1.36 34.47
N SER A 308 8.74 2.49 34.98
CA SER A 308 8.43 2.96 36.34
C SER A 308 7.49 4.16 36.29
N CYS A 309 6.52 4.19 37.20
CA CYS A 309 5.62 5.32 37.38
C CYS A 309 5.98 6.07 38.67
N GLU A 310 6.12 7.40 38.60
CA GLU A 310 6.39 8.30 39.74
C GLU A 310 5.11 9.00 40.24
N GLY A 311 3.94 8.56 39.76
CA GLY A 311 2.65 9.17 40.04
C GLY A 311 2.32 10.35 39.12
N THR A 312 1.32 11.11 39.52
CA THR A 312 0.87 12.32 38.81
C THR A 312 0.77 13.46 39.81
N GLU A 313 0.64 14.71 39.35
CA GLU A 313 0.44 15.87 40.23
C GLU A 313 -0.73 15.69 41.22
N LYS A 314 -1.79 14.97 40.80
CA LYS A 314 -2.97 14.70 41.64
C LYS A 314 -2.81 13.47 42.54
N LYS A 315 -1.86 12.59 42.23
CA LYS A 315 -1.64 11.30 42.91
C LYS A 315 -0.14 10.95 42.92
N PRO A 316 0.68 11.70 43.66
CA PRO A 316 2.11 11.42 43.74
C PRO A 316 2.33 10.11 44.52
N HIS A 317 3.33 9.33 44.10
CA HIS A 317 3.80 8.19 44.86
C HIS A 317 5.26 7.90 44.54
N ALA A 318 5.95 7.18 45.41
CA ALA A 318 7.31 6.74 45.13
C ALA A 318 7.39 5.94 43.82
N PRO A 319 8.53 5.98 43.10
CA PRO A 319 8.70 5.24 41.86
C PRO A 319 8.31 3.77 42.03
N ALA A 320 7.33 3.32 41.25
CA ALA A 320 6.81 1.96 41.29
C ALA A 320 6.89 1.32 39.91
N LEU A 321 7.39 0.09 39.85
CA LEU A 321 7.44 -0.67 38.60
C LEU A 321 6.00 -0.94 38.12
N MET A 322 5.73 -0.63 36.86
CA MET A 322 4.43 -0.90 36.23
C MET A 322 4.36 -2.38 35.82
N VAL A 323 3.18 -2.97 35.96
CA VAL A 323 2.92 -4.39 35.67
C VAL A 323 2.34 -4.50 34.27
N PHE A 324 2.78 -5.53 33.55
CA PHE A 324 2.20 -5.87 32.25
C PHE A 324 0.85 -6.57 32.45
N ASP A 325 -0.21 -6.04 31.84
CA ASP A 325 -1.59 -6.56 31.98
C ASP A 325 -1.86 -7.88 31.20
N GLY A 326 -0.84 -8.52 30.61
CA GLY A 326 -1.01 -9.73 29.79
C GLY A 326 -0.58 -11.06 30.43
N ALA A 327 -0.29 -11.09 31.72
CA ALA A 327 0.01 -12.35 32.42
C ALA A 327 -1.28 -12.97 33.01
N ALA A 328 -2.01 -13.70 32.18
CA ALA A 328 -2.77 -14.84 32.69
C ALA A 328 -1.76 -15.98 32.92
N SER A 329 -1.45 -16.25 34.19
CA SER A 329 -0.85 -17.49 34.74
C SER A 329 0.22 -18.19 33.89
N GLN A 330 1.49 -17.87 34.14
CA GLN A 330 2.55 -18.88 34.07
C GLN A 330 3.01 -19.14 35.50
N GLU A 331 2.74 -20.34 35.99
CA GLU A 331 3.30 -20.85 37.25
C GLU A 331 4.83 -20.83 37.15
N GLU A 332 5.49 -20.32 38.19
CA GLU A 332 6.95 -20.34 38.30
C GLU A 332 7.46 -21.79 38.36
N PRO A 333 8.59 -22.14 37.72
CA PRO A 333 9.20 -23.44 37.92
C PRO A 333 9.80 -23.48 39.33
N ALA A 334 9.39 -24.49 40.10
CA ALA A 334 9.88 -24.74 41.46
C ALA A 334 11.41 -24.90 41.48
N GLU A 335 12.07 -24.14 42.36
CA GLU A 335 13.47 -24.35 42.74
C GLU A 335 13.64 -25.76 43.33
N THR A 336 14.31 -26.65 42.58
CA THR A 336 14.91 -27.84 43.16
C THR A 336 16.18 -27.43 43.91
N VAL A 337 16.08 -27.37 45.23
CA VAL A 337 17.23 -27.33 46.14
C VAL A 337 17.92 -28.68 46.10
N GLU A 338 19.04 -28.80 45.40
CA GLU A 338 19.99 -29.89 45.60
C GLU A 338 20.87 -29.56 46.80
N THR A 339 20.62 -30.23 47.92
CA THR A 339 21.55 -30.31 49.04
C THR A 339 22.67 -31.30 48.69
N PHE A 340 23.92 -30.82 48.67
CA PHE A 340 25.12 -31.66 48.81
C PHE A 340 25.31 -32.09 50.27
#